data_AF-A0A821XNL7-F1
#
_entry.id   AF-A0A821XNL7-F1
#
_cell.length_a   1.000
_cell.length_b   1.000
_cell.length_c   1.000
_cell.angle_alpha   90.00
_cell.angle_beta   90.00
_cell.angle_gamma   90.00
#
_symmetry.space_group_name_H-M   'P 1'
#
loop_
_entity.id
_entity.type
_entity.pdbx_description
1 polymer ?
#
loop_
_entity_poly.entity_id
_entity_poly.type
_entity_poly.pdbx_seq_one_letter_code
_entity_poly.pdbx_strand_id
1 'polypeptide(L)'
;MFLITILILIVCFINNIYSLSCFKCMTTNFLNDTCSDPFNPIDNRFQPECQATIKGKNGLFPARFCVKISGIIVDIDRNVNRSLIHKNLYLRTCITENIMSSTRASDSTGNFRLKNFADISGGIKMQGSIALCTTDGCNQANFQTTHILTVLFSFFFLITYK
;
A
#
# COMPACT_ATOMS: atom_id res chain seq x y z
N MET A 1 -9.55 -33.36 25.73
CA MET A 1 -9.62 -31.88 25.80
C MET A 1 -8.27 -31.24 25.46
N PHE A 2 -7.19 -31.57 26.18
CA PHE A 2 -5.84 -31.00 25.95
C PHE A 2 -5.25 -31.29 24.55
N LEU A 3 -5.52 -32.48 23.98
CA LEU A 3 -5.07 -32.84 22.63
C LEU A 3 -5.79 -32.03 21.53
N ILE A 4 -7.08 -31.72 21.76
CA ILE A 4 -7.90 -30.94 20.84
C ILE A 4 -7.46 -29.48 20.86
N THR A 5 -7.12 -28.93 22.03
CA THR A 5 -6.57 -27.57 22.14
C THR A 5 -5.21 -27.44 21.47
N ILE A 6 -4.35 -28.45 21.57
CA ILE A 6 -3.06 -28.48 20.86
C ILE A 6 -3.27 -28.57 19.33
N LEU A 7 -4.20 -29.40 18.88
CA LEU A 7 -4.52 -29.53 17.46
C LEU A 7 -5.06 -28.21 16.88
N ILE A 8 -5.95 -27.52 17.62
CA ILE A 8 -6.46 -26.20 17.23
C ILE A 8 -5.32 -25.16 17.16
N LEU A 9 -4.41 -25.15 18.14
CA LEU A 9 -3.22 -24.28 18.13
C LEU A 9 -2.34 -24.55 16.89
N ILE A 10 -2.06 -25.81 16.56
CA ILE A 10 -1.24 -26.18 15.41
C ILE A 10 -1.90 -25.75 14.08
N VAL A 11 -3.21 -25.93 13.94
CA VAL A 11 -3.96 -25.48 12.75
C VAL A 11 -3.95 -23.95 12.64
N CYS A 12 -3.99 -23.22 13.76
CA CYS A 12 -3.86 -21.77 13.77
C CYS A 12 -2.44 -21.26 13.41
N PHE A 13 -1.40 -22.08 13.57
CA PHE A 13 -0.01 -21.73 13.21
C PHE A 13 0.36 -22.02 11.76
N ILE A 14 -0.57 -22.52 10.93
CA ILE A 14 -0.34 -22.63 9.49
C ILE A 14 -0.26 -21.21 8.93
N ASN A 15 0.97 -20.71 8.78
CA ASN A 15 1.25 -19.43 8.14
C ASN A 15 0.85 -19.55 6.66
N ASN A 16 -0.35 -19.09 6.35
CA ASN A 16 -0.75 -18.89 4.98
C ASN A 16 0.11 -17.75 4.39
N ILE A 17 0.77 -18.03 3.26
CA ILE A 17 1.48 -17.01 2.49
C ILE A 17 0.42 -16.18 1.78
N TYR A 18 -0.01 -15.10 2.41
CA TYR A 18 -0.99 -14.19 1.81
C TYR A 18 -0.27 -13.07 1.07
N SER A 19 -0.79 -12.77 -0.12
CA SER A 19 -0.45 -11.56 -0.83
C SER A 19 -1.31 -10.42 -0.33
N LEU A 20 -0.70 -9.26 -0.08
CA LEU A 20 -1.42 -8.09 0.44
C LEU A 20 -2.46 -7.61 -0.57
N SER A 21 -3.64 -7.22 -0.11
CA SER A 21 -4.69 -6.62 -0.94
C SER A 21 -4.62 -5.10 -0.84
N CYS A 22 -4.54 -4.39 -1.96
CA CYS A 22 -4.30 -2.94 -1.96
C CYS A 22 -5.23 -2.22 -2.94
N PHE A 23 -5.49 -0.94 -2.71
CA PHE A 23 -6.09 -0.10 -3.75
C PHE A 23 -5.08 0.17 -4.86
N LYS A 24 -5.53 0.08 -6.12
CA LYS A 24 -4.71 0.35 -7.32
C LYS A 24 -5.38 1.39 -8.20
N CYS A 25 -4.76 2.56 -8.34
CA CYS A 25 -5.23 3.60 -9.24
C CYS A 25 -4.09 4.52 -9.64
N MET A 26 -4.19 5.14 -10.81
CA MET A 26 -3.26 6.17 -11.25
C MET A 26 -4.02 7.22 -12.04
N THR A 27 -3.74 8.49 -11.79
CA THR A 27 -4.28 9.59 -12.60
C THR A 27 -3.40 10.81 -12.54
N THR A 28 -3.37 11.51 -13.67
CA THR A 28 -2.76 12.83 -13.82
C THR A 28 -3.79 13.93 -14.11
N ASN A 29 -5.08 13.55 -14.12
CA ASN A 29 -6.18 14.44 -14.44
C ASN A 29 -7.05 14.70 -13.21
N PHE A 30 -7.02 15.95 -12.74
CA PHE A 30 -7.78 16.42 -11.58
C PHE A 30 -9.31 16.44 -11.81
N LEU A 31 -9.76 16.59 -13.06
CA LEU A 31 -11.18 16.79 -13.38
C LEU A 31 -12.04 15.52 -13.30
N ASN A 32 -11.42 14.34 -13.24
CA ASN A 32 -12.14 13.06 -13.17
C ASN A 32 -11.47 12.14 -12.14
N ASP A 33 -11.01 12.74 -11.05
CA ASP A 33 -10.03 12.16 -10.14
C ASP A 33 -10.67 11.36 -9.00
N THR A 34 -10.97 10.10 -9.29
CA THR A 34 -11.38 9.13 -8.27
C THR A 34 -10.21 8.65 -7.40
N CYS A 35 -8.95 8.89 -7.80
CA CYS A 35 -7.76 8.37 -7.13
C CYS A 35 -7.15 9.35 -6.10
N SER A 36 -7.39 10.65 -6.26
CA SER A 36 -6.96 11.73 -5.37
C SER A 36 -7.78 11.81 -4.10
N ASP A 37 -8.93 11.13 -4.04
CA ASP A 37 -9.76 11.13 -2.84
C ASP A 37 -8.89 10.72 -1.63
N PRO A 38 -8.74 11.61 -0.63
CA PRO A 38 -7.87 11.36 0.49
C PRO A 38 -8.36 10.20 1.35
N PHE A 39 -9.69 10.00 1.39
CA PHE A 39 -10.45 8.99 2.13
C PHE A 39 -10.50 7.65 1.40
N ASN A 40 -11.31 7.53 0.35
CA ASN A 40 -11.51 6.29 -0.39
C ASN A 40 -11.44 6.58 -1.88
N PRO A 41 -10.69 5.81 -2.69
CA PRO A 41 -10.84 5.94 -4.12
C PRO A 41 -12.31 5.68 -4.49
N ILE A 42 -12.98 6.66 -5.09
CA ILE A 42 -14.43 6.65 -5.32
C ILE A 42 -14.85 5.44 -6.18
N ASP A 43 -13.95 4.99 -7.04
CA ASP A 43 -14.14 3.83 -7.91
C ASP A 43 -13.75 2.49 -7.27
N ASN A 44 -13.43 2.48 -5.98
CA ASN A 44 -13.24 1.30 -5.15
C ASN A 44 -12.32 0.23 -5.79
N ARG A 45 -11.22 0.67 -6.44
CA ARG A 45 -10.26 -0.22 -7.13
C ARG A 45 -9.40 -1.04 -6.16
N PHE A 46 -10.05 -1.82 -5.32
CA PHE A 46 -9.43 -2.76 -4.40
C PHE A 46 -9.00 -4.01 -5.17
N GLN A 47 -7.70 -4.28 -5.18
CA GLN A 47 -7.13 -5.46 -5.80
C GLN A 47 -6.85 -6.52 -4.72
N PRO A 48 -7.62 -7.61 -4.67
CA PRO A 48 -7.30 -8.74 -3.82
C PRO A 48 -6.02 -9.44 -4.31
N GLU A 49 -5.27 -10.00 -3.37
CA GLU A 49 -4.04 -10.77 -3.61
C GLU A 49 -3.06 -10.05 -4.56
N CYS A 50 -2.76 -8.79 -4.25
CA CYS A 50 -2.05 -7.91 -5.18
C CYS A 50 -0.64 -8.40 -5.47
N GLN A 51 -0.27 -8.51 -6.74
CA GLN A 51 1.06 -8.94 -7.16
C GLN A 51 1.85 -7.80 -7.81
N ALA A 52 3.17 -7.84 -7.65
CA ALA A 52 4.07 -6.87 -8.27
C ALA A 52 5.37 -7.54 -8.75
N THR A 53 6.07 -6.89 -9.67
CA THR A 53 7.38 -7.34 -10.14
C THR A 53 8.47 -7.01 -9.12
N ILE A 54 9.58 -7.75 -9.16
CA ILE A 54 10.79 -7.45 -8.40
C ILE A 54 11.87 -7.02 -9.40
N LYS A 55 12.61 -5.96 -9.08
CA LYS A 55 13.69 -5.48 -9.95
C LYS A 55 14.73 -6.58 -10.16
N GLY A 56 15.01 -6.92 -11.42
CA GLY A 56 15.98 -7.96 -11.78
C GLY A 56 15.46 -9.40 -11.66
N LYS A 57 14.16 -9.60 -11.41
CA LYS A 57 13.53 -10.92 -11.45
C LYS A 57 12.38 -10.94 -12.44
N ASN A 58 12.25 -12.07 -13.14
CA ASN A 58 11.15 -12.31 -14.06
C ASN A 58 9.95 -12.86 -13.30
N GLY A 59 8.75 -12.39 -13.66
CA GLY A 59 7.49 -12.84 -13.07
C GLY A 59 6.88 -11.87 -12.06
N LEU A 60 5.72 -12.28 -11.54
CA LEU A 60 4.95 -11.56 -10.54
C LEU A 60 5.11 -12.25 -9.18
N PHE A 61 5.20 -11.45 -8.12
CA PHE A 61 5.42 -11.92 -6.76
C PHE A 61 4.37 -11.33 -5.82
N PRO A 62 4.02 -12.05 -4.74
CA PRO A 62 3.11 -11.53 -3.72
C PRO A 62 3.59 -10.19 -3.17
N ALA A 63 2.74 -9.17 -3.22
CA ALA A 63 3.09 -7.87 -2.69
C ALA A 63 3.13 -7.91 -1.15
N ARG A 64 4.02 -7.08 -0.59
CA ARG A 64 4.26 -6.97 0.85
C ARG A 64 3.92 -5.59 1.41
N PHE A 65 3.77 -4.60 0.53
CA PHE A 65 3.48 -3.22 0.91
C PHE A 65 2.44 -2.63 -0.04
N CYS A 66 1.48 -1.89 0.52
CA CYS A 66 0.68 -0.95 -0.25
C CYS A 66 1.39 0.41 -0.24
N VAL A 67 1.29 1.14 -1.35
CA VAL A 67 1.91 2.44 -1.57
C VAL A 67 0.83 3.45 -1.94
N LYS A 68 0.96 4.66 -1.41
CA LYS A 68 0.25 5.86 -1.84
C LYS A 68 1.27 6.94 -2.18
N ILE A 69 1.15 7.54 -3.37
CA ILE A 69 2.00 8.62 -3.86
C ILE A 69 1.11 9.75 -4.35
N SER A 70 1.43 10.98 -3.95
CA SER A 70 0.73 12.19 -4.40
C SER A 70 1.70 13.34 -4.57
N GLY A 71 1.65 14.06 -5.68
CA GLY A 71 2.52 15.22 -5.88
C GLY A 71 2.42 15.83 -7.27
N ILE A 72 3.37 16.69 -7.59
CA ILE A 72 3.47 17.38 -8.88
C ILE A 72 4.68 16.85 -9.65
N ILE A 73 4.51 16.57 -10.93
CA ILE A 73 5.60 16.21 -11.83
C ILE A 73 6.41 17.46 -12.16
N VAL A 74 7.68 17.50 -11.74
CA VAL A 74 8.55 18.67 -11.92
C VAL A 74 9.48 18.54 -13.12
N ASP A 75 9.79 17.30 -13.53
CA ASP A 75 10.68 17.02 -14.66
C ASP A 75 10.48 15.57 -15.14
N ILE A 76 10.88 15.26 -16.36
CA ILE A 76 10.70 13.93 -16.97
C ILE A 76 11.90 13.52 -17.82
N ASP A 77 12.04 12.21 -18.06
CA ASP A 77 13.01 11.72 -19.04
C ASP A 77 12.65 12.10 -20.48
N ARG A 78 13.67 12.11 -21.35
CA ARG A 78 13.54 12.47 -22.78
C ARG A 78 12.51 11.64 -23.55
N ASN A 79 12.28 10.41 -23.11
CA ASN A 79 11.40 9.44 -23.78
C ASN A 79 9.94 9.50 -23.26
N VAL A 80 9.65 10.39 -22.31
CA VAL A 80 8.33 10.56 -21.71
C VAL A 80 7.66 11.79 -22.31
N ASN A 81 6.33 11.78 -22.40
CA ASN A 81 5.56 12.90 -22.93
C ASN A 81 5.68 14.16 -22.03
N ARG A 82 6.23 15.26 -22.58
CA ARG A 82 6.39 16.56 -21.90
C ARG A 82 5.11 17.22 -21.42
N SER A 83 3.96 16.84 -21.96
CA SER A 83 2.64 17.32 -21.49
C SER A 83 2.36 16.96 -20.02
N LEU A 84 3.10 16.00 -19.45
CA LEU A 84 2.95 15.60 -18.05
C LEU A 84 3.62 16.56 -17.05
N ILE A 85 4.53 17.44 -17.48
CA ILE A 85 5.21 18.38 -16.58
C ILE A 85 4.17 19.35 -15.99
N HIS A 86 4.28 19.65 -14.69
CA HIS A 86 3.34 20.43 -13.88
C HIS A 86 1.95 19.80 -13.69
N LYS A 87 1.74 18.55 -14.11
CA LYS A 87 0.53 17.81 -13.74
C LYS A 87 0.67 17.25 -12.33
N ASN A 88 -0.45 17.23 -11.61
CA ASN A 88 -0.60 16.41 -10.42
C ASN A 88 -0.51 14.94 -10.83
N LEU A 89 0.01 14.09 -9.94
CA LEU A 89 -0.08 12.64 -10.06
C LEU A 89 -0.51 12.08 -8.72
N TYR A 90 -1.57 11.27 -8.76
CA TYR A 90 -2.01 10.43 -7.66
C TYR A 90 -1.86 8.98 -8.07
N LEU A 91 -1.22 8.20 -7.21
CA LEU A 91 -0.91 6.81 -7.45
C LEU A 91 -1.10 5.98 -6.20
N ARG A 92 -1.91 4.93 -6.31
CA ARG A 92 -1.99 3.83 -5.36
C ARG A 92 -1.58 2.53 -6.06
N THR A 93 -0.73 1.74 -5.42
CA THR A 93 -0.29 0.44 -5.96
C THR A 93 0.19 -0.47 -4.83
N CYS A 94 0.53 -1.70 -5.17
CA CYS A 94 1.24 -2.62 -4.29
C CYS A 94 2.67 -2.85 -4.81
N ILE A 95 3.60 -3.14 -3.89
CA ILE A 95 5.00 -3.45 -4.18
C ILE A 95 5.52 -4.57 -3.26
N THR A 96 6.63 -5.17 -3.66
CA THR A 96 7.27 -6.31 -2.99
C THR A 96 8.38 -5.89 -2.02
N GLU A 97 9.06 -4.78 -2.31
CA GLU A 97 10.21 -4.28 -1.56
C GLU A 97 9.89 -2.96 -0.86
N ASN A 98 10.52 -2.71 0.29
CA ASN A 98 10.37 -1.43 0.98
C ASN A 98 11.25 -0.37 0.30
N ILE A 99 10.61 0.55 -0.43
CA ILE A 99 11.28 1.66 -1.14
C ILE A 99 11.67 2.84 -0.23
N MET A 100 11.29 2.79 1.05
CA MET A 100 11.62 3.80 2.06
C MET A 100 12.70 3.32 3.04
N SER A 101 13.42 2.23 2.75
CA SER A 101 14.27 1.52 3.74
C SER A 101 15.42 2.35 4.34
N SER A 102 15.74 3.52 3.79
CA SER A 102 16.65 4.49 4.40
C SER A 102 16.06 5.26 5.59
N THR A 103 14.76 5.12 5.85
CA THR A 103 14.01 5.81 6.91
C THR A 103 13.11 4.81 7.64
N ARG A 104 13.04 4.88 8.97
CA ARG A 104 12.02 4.14 9.75
C ARG A 104 10.60 4.72 9.58
N ALA A 105 10.45 5.73 8.72
CA ALA A 105 9.19 6.41 8.50
C ALA A 105 8.31 5.61 7.53
N SER A 106 7.03 5.52 7.84
CA SER A 106 5.97 4.98 6.96
C SER A 106 5.52 5.98 5.91
N ASP A 107 5.97 7.23 6.01
CA ASP A 107 5.68 8.33 5.12
C ASP A 107 6.89 9.26 4.95
N SER A 108 6.98 9.91 3.79
CA SER A 108 8.03 10.87 3.50
C SER A 108 7.55 11.87 2.47
N THR A 109 8.00 13.12 2.62
CA THR A 109 7.70 14.21 1.68
C THR A 109 9.01 14.77 1.14
N GLY A 110 9.07 15.01 -0.16
CA GLY A 110 10.24 15.59 -0.79
C GLY A 110 10.27 15.37 -2.29
N ASN A 111 11.48 15.45 -2.83
CA ASN A 111 11.74 15.22 -4.25
C ASN A 111 12.17 13.78 -4.45
N PHE A 112 11.47 13.05 -5.31
CA PHE A 112 11.80 11.68 -5.64
C PHE A 112 11.56 11.41 -7.12
N ARG A 113 12.13 10.30 -7.59
CA ARG A 113 12.04 9.90 -8.99
C ARG A 113 11.37 8.54 -9.07
N LEU A 114 10.28 8.48 -9.82
CA LEU A 114 9.61 7.23 -10.16
C LEU A 114 10.11 6.76 -11.52
N LYS A 115 10.35 5.46 -11.67
CA LYS A 115 10.79 4.83 -12.92
C LYS A 115 9.95 3.59 -13.19
N ASN A 116 9.68 3.33 -14.46
CA ASN A 116 9.04 2.09 -14.93
C ASN A 116 7.78 1.77 -14.14
N PHE A 117 6.92 2.77 -13.99
CA PHE A 117 5.67 2.63 -13.26
C PHE A 117 4.49 2.81 -14.24
N ALA A 118 3.52 1.89 -14.17
CA ALA A 118 2.40 1.80 -15.11
C ALA A 118 2.88 1.82 -16.58
N ASP A 119 2.19 2.58 -17.44
CA ASP A 119 2.48 2.69 -18.88
C ASP A 119 3.55 3.75 -19.20
N ILE A 120 4.13 4.39 -18.18
CA ILE A 120 5.15 5.43 -18.38
C ILE A 120 6.51 4.75 -18.61
N SER A 121 6.84 4.56 -19.89
CA SER A 121 8.17 4.12 -20.33
C SER A 121 9.20 5.22 -20.07
N GLY A 122 9.89 5.14 -18.92
CA GLY A 122 10.89 6.10 -18.48
C GLY A 122 10.74 6.47 -17.01
N GLY A 123 11.32 7.59 -16.63
CA GLY A 123 11.21 8.13 -15.28
C GLY A 123 10.67 9.56 -15.23
N ILE A 124 9.90 9.82 -14.18
CA ILE A 124 9.38 11.14 -13.83
C ILE A 124 10.01 11.57 -12.50
N LYS A 125 10.43 12.83 -12.41
CA LYS A 125 10.82 13.46 -11.16
C LYS A 125 9.61 14.20 -10.60
N MET A 126 9.39 14.04 -9.32
CA MET A 126 8.22 14.57 -8.65
C MET A 126 8.61 15.22 -7.34
N GLN A 127 7.85 16.24 -6.96
CA GLN A 127 7.80 16.78 -5.62
C GLN A 127 6.47 16.39 -5.00
N GLY A 128 6.50 15.71 -3.85
CA GLY A 128 5.27 15.24 -3.22
C GLY A 128 5.52 14.37 -2.00
N SER A 129 4.52 13.54 -1.69
CA SER A 129 4.54 12.62 -0.56
C SER A 129 4.41 11.17 -1.02
N ILE A 130 5.06 10.28 -0.28
CA ILE A 130 4.96 8.83 -0.40
C ILE A 130 4.61 8.24 0.96
N ALA A 131 3.70 7.28 0.98
CA ALA A 131 3.35 6.53 2.18
C ALA A 131 3.29 5.03 1.88
N LEU A 132 3.81 4.22 2.81
CA LEU A 132 3.89 2.77 2.77
C LEU A 132 3.20 2.17 3.99
N CYS A 133 2.53 1.04 3.79
CA CYS A 133 1.86 0.30 4.85
C CYS A 133 1.73 -1.19 4.49
N THR A 134 1.45 -2.05 5.48
CA THR A 134 1.58 -3.51 5.38
C THR A 134 0.32 -4.30 5.71
N THR A 135 -0.85 -3.64 5.78
CA THR A 135 -2.14 -4.30 6.04
C THR A 135 -3.08 -4.14 4.85
N ASP A 136 -4.04 -5.03 4.69
CA ASP A 136 -4.95 -4.96 3.55
C ASP A 136 -5.68 -3.61 3.49
N GLY A 137 -5.73 -3.02 2.31
CA GLY A 137 -6.42 -1.75 2.05
C GLY A 137 -5.82 -0.53 2.74
N CYS A 138 -4.66 -0.63 3.39
CA CYS A 138 -4.10 0.45 4.21
C CYS A 138 -3.70 1.71 3.43
N ASN A 139 -3.61 1.64 2.11
CA ASN A 139 -3.38 2.81 1.24
C ASN A 139 -4.68 3.56 0.89
N GLN A 140 -5.80 3.19 1.53
CA GLN A 140 -6.98 4.03 1.79
C GLN A 140 -6.63 5.11 2.84
N ALA A 141 -7.49 6.09 3.14
CA ALA A 141 -7.25 6.91 4.33
C ALA A 141 -7.18 6.03 5.57
N ASN A 142 -6.30 6.41 6.48
CA ASN A 142 -6.27 5.87 7.81
C ASN A 142 -7.59 6.17 8.52
N PHE A 143 -8.44 5.16 8.65
CA PHE A 143 -9.34 5.08 9.79
C PHE A 143 -8.56 4.42 10.93
N GLN A 144 -8.45 5.10 12.06
CA GLN A 144 -7.99 4.46 13.28
C GLN A 144 -9.07 3.47 13.73
N THR A 145 -8.90 2.21 13.40
CA THR A 145 -9.71 1.12 13.96
C THR A 145 -9.14 0.76 15.33
N THR A 146 -9.75 1.31 16.37
CA THR A 146 -9.53 0.84 17.74
C THR A 146 -10.09 -0.57 17.88
N HIS A 147 -9.23 -1.56 18.15
CA HIS A 147 -9.63 -2.93 18.41
C HIS A 147 -10.26 -3.06 19.82
N ILE A 148 -11.53 -2.64 19.96
CA ILE A 148 -12.28 -2.70 21.23
C ILE A 148 -12.41 -4.16 21.74
N LEU A 149 -12.42 -5.14 20.84
CA LEU A 149 -12.56 -6.56 21.18
C LEU A 149 -11.37 -7.14 21.95
N THR A 150 -10.14 -6.68 21.71
CA THR A 150 -8.96 -7.15 22.46
C THR A 150 -8.93 -6.59 23.89
N VAL A 151 -9.46 -5.38 24.08
CA VAL A 151 -9.67 -4.78 25.41
C VAL A 151 -10.77 -5.55 26.18
N LEU A 152 -11.87 -5.90 25.53
CA LEU A 152 -12.94 -6.67 26.18
C LEU A 152 -12.52 -8.09 26.55
N PHE A 153 -11.73 -8.76 25.71
CA PHE A 153 -11.23 -10.11 26.01
C PHE A 153 -10.24 -10.15 27.17
N SER A 154 -9.38 -9.14 27.28
CA SER A 154 -8.44 -9.01 28.41
C SER A 154 -9.17 -8.68 29.72
N PHE A 155 -10.23 -7.86 29.67
CA PHE A 155 -11.10 -7.62 30.83
C PHE A 155 -11.86 -8.88 31.27
N PHE A 156 -12.37 -9.69 30.34
CA PHE A 156 -13.10 -10.91 30.68
C PHE A 156 -12.18 -11.92 31.39
N PHE A 157 -10.95 -12.11 30.92
CA PHE A 157 -9.95 -12.95 31.58
C PHE A 157 -9.55 -12.44 32.98
N LEU A 158 -9.54 -11.12 33.21
CA LEU A 158 -9.27 -10.54 34.54
C LEU A 158 -10.44 -10.76 35.52
N ILE A 159 -11.68 -10.85 35.03
CA ILE A 159 -12.87 -11.08 35.86
C ILE A 159 -13.04 -12.56 36.20
N THR A 160 -12.70 -13.48 35.29
CA THR A 160 -12.86 -14.93 35.51
C THR A 160 -11.76 -15.57 36.36
N TYR A 161 -10.61 -14.90 36.52
CA TYR A 161 -9.51 -15.36 37.38
C TYR A 161 -9.50 -14.70 38.77
N LYS A 162 -10.64 -14.15 39.21
CA LYS A 162 -10.86 -13.67 40.57
C LYS A 162 -11.85 -14.53 41.32
#